data_AF-A0A1Z9NLB2-F1
#
_entry.id   AF-A0A1Z9NLB2-F1
#
_cell.length_a   1.000
_cell.length_b   1.000
_cell.length_c   1.000
_cell.angle_alpha   90.00
_cell.angle_beta   90.00
_cell.angle_gamma   90.00
#
_symmetry.space_group_name_H-M   'P 1'
#
loop_
_entity.id
_entity.type
_entity.pdbx_description
1 polymer ?
#
loop_
_entity_poly.entity_id
_entity_poly.type
_entity_poly.pdbx_seq_one_letter_code
_entity_poly.pdbx_strand_id
1 'polypeptide(L)'
;MKKYIYGFYLLVVVIIAYFSSQLSIIEPKKINSYDYLIGRWYSEDTDKKIVMEFSPDKKCQIKIFRSKSDTVFIDGEVYFDAKKQPNAFSIYKISDMNHPLHTIIAKVDENKLIIEKFAPKWRLRPISFGEKTKINLIKVER
;
A
#
# COMPACT_ATOMS: atom_id res chain seq x y z
N MET A 1 -58.12 25.44 10.21
CA MET A 1 -57.44 24.37 9.45
C MET A 1 -56.22 24.84 8.65
N LYS A 2 -56.31 25.86 7.78
CA LYS A 2 -55.16 26.29 6.93
C LYS A 2 -53.89 26.71 7.69
N LYS A 3 -53.99 27.35 8.86
CA LYS A 3 -52.82 27.76 9.67
C LYS A 3 -51.95 26.59 10.16
N TYR A 4 -52.55 25.45 10.51
CA TYR A 4 -51.84 24.25 10.94
C TYR A 4 -51.09 23.57 9.79
N ILE A 5 -51.62 23.68 8.57
CA ILE A 5 -51.00 23.16 7.35
C ILE A 5 -49.71 23.95 7.05
N TYR A 6 -49.75 25.28 7.12
CA TYR A 6 -48.55 26.12 6.94
C TYR A 6 -47.48 25.86 8.01
N GLY A 7 -47.88 25.66 9.26
CA GLY A 7 -46.96 25.29 10.34
C GLY A 7 -46.27 23.94 10.09
N PHE A 8 -47.01 22.95 9.59
CA PHE A 8 -46.47 21.64 9.22
C PHE A 8 -45.46 21.74 8.06
N TYR A 9 -45.78 22.48 6.99
CA TYR A 9 -44.85 22.69 5.88
C TYR A 9 -43.56 23.40 6.31
N LEU A 10 -43.67 24.43 7.15
CA LEU A 10 -42.50 25.13 7.68
C LEU A 10 -41.58 24.18 8.46
N LEU A 11 -42.17 23.32 9.30
CA LEU A 11 -41.45 22.35 10.12
C LEU A 11 -40.72 21.31 9.24
N VAL A 12 -41.38 20.80 8.20
CA VAL A 12 -40.76 19.88 7.23
C VAL A 12 -39.59 20.53 6.49
N VAL A 13 -39.72 21.80 6.07
CA VAL A 13 -38.64 22.53 5.38
C VAL A 13 -37.43 22.73 6.31
N VAL A 14 -37.65 23.04 7.59
CA VAL A 14 -36.56 23.19 8.57
C VAL A 14 -35.85 21.86 8.82
N ILE A 15 -36.59 20.75 8.90
CA ILE A 15 -36.00 19.41 9.04
C ILE A 15 -35.14 19.08 7.83
N ILE A 16 -35.63 19.31 6.61
CA ILE A 16 -34.88 19.02 5.38
C ILE A 16 -33.62 19.89 5.31
N ALA A 17 -33.71 21.18 5.66
CA ALA A 17 -32.56 22.08 5.70
C ALA A 17 -31.53 21.66 6.76
N TYR A 18 -31.98 21.18 7.92
CA TYR A 18 -31.11 20.64 8.95
C TYR A 18 -30.37 19.39 8.45
N PHE A 19 -31.08 18.41 7.87
CA PHE A 19 -30.45 17.20 7.35
C PHE A 19 -29.52 17.45 6.16
N SER A 20 -29.84 18.40 5.26
CA SER A 20 -28.97 18.73 4.13
C SER A 20 -27.66 19.41 4.58
N SER A 21 -27.72 20.22 5.65
CA SER A 21 -26.50 20.81 6.25
C SER A 21 -25.57 19.76 6.86
N GLN A 22 -26.11 18.68 7.44
CA GLN A 22 -25.33 17.58 8.02
C GLN A 22 -24.67 16.70 6.94
N LEU A 23 -25.19 16.71 5.71
CA LEU A 23 -24.67 15.90 4.61
C LEU A 23 -23.36 16.45 4.01
N SER A 24 -22.98 17.69 4.33
CA SER A 24 -21.88 18.40 3.67
C SER A 24 -20.49 18.14 4.26
N ILE A 25 -20.33 17.22 5.23
CA ILE A 25 -19.07 17.08 6.00
C ILE A 25 -18.38 15.72 5.78
N ILE A 26 -18.94 14.81 5.00
CA ILE A 26 -18.26 13.54 4.69
C ILE A 26 -17.32 13.77 3.51
N GLU A 27 -16.17 14.40 3.76
CA GLU A 27 -15.06 14.29 2.83
C GLU A 27 -14.71 12.81 2.70
N PRO A 28 -14.66 12.24 1.48
CA PRO A 28 -14.18 10.88 1.31
C PRO A 28 -12.75 10.85 1.83
N LYS A 29 -12.50 10.10 2.92
CA LYS A 29 -11.15 9.85 3.42
C LYS A 29 -10.35 9.35 2.24
N LYS A 30 -9.44 10.19 1.74
CA LYS A 30 -8.56 9.86 0.62
C LYS A 30 -7.65 8.74 1.11
N ILE A 31 -8.07 7.49 0.90
CA ILE A 31 -7.27 6.32 1.27
C ILE A 31 -5.98 6.46 0.47
N ASN A 32 -4.87 6.71 1.16
CA ASN A 32 -3.59 6.76 0.49
C ASN A 32 -3.34 5.34 -0.02
N SER A 33 -3.15 5.20 -1.32
CA SER A 33 -2.92 3.88 -1.92
C SER A 33 -1.71 3.16 -1.33
N TYR A 34 -0.81 3.88 -0.65
CA TYR A 34 0.34 3.31 0.06
C TYR A 34 -0.02 2.66 1.41
N ASP A 35 -1.16 3.02 2.02
CA ASP A 35 -1.49 2.61 3.39
C ASP A 35 -1.56 1.08 3.56
N TYR A 36 -1.98 0.37 2.50
CA TYR A 36 -2.05 -1.10 2.56
C TYR A 36 -0.67 -1.76 2.63
N LEU A 37 0.40 -1.07 2.22
CA LEU A 37 1.77 -1.59 2.31
C LEU A 37 2.34 -1.44 3.71
N ILE A 38 1.82 -0.52 4.54
CA ILE A 38 2.40 -0.24 5.85
C ILE A 38 2.33 -1.48 6.75
N GLY A 39 3.44 -1.75 7.43
CA GLY A 39 3.60 -2.89 8.33
C GLY A 39 4.75 -3.79 7.95
N ARG A 40 4.80 -4.97 8.60
CA ARG A 40 5.82 -5.98 8.40
C ARG A 40 5.28 -7.11 7.53
N TRP A 41 6.10 -7.52 6.57
CA TRP A 41 5.79 -8.53 5.57
C TRP A 41 6.86 -9.60 5.57
N TYR A 42 6.44 -10.83 5.35
CA TYR A 42 7.24 -12.02 5.55
C TYR A 42 7.15 -12.98 4.38
N SER A 43 8.28 -13.50 3.93
CA SER A 43 8.34 -14.63 3.01
C SER A 43 9.38 -15.61 3.51
N GLU A 44 9.09 -16.90 3.39
CA GLU A 44 10.02 -17.97 3.72
C GLU A 44 9.94 -19.05 2.67
N ASP A 45 11.11 -19.44 2.20
CA ASP A 45 11.39 -20.59 1.36
C ASP A 45 12.54 -21.36 2.01
N THR A 46 12.74 -22.61 1.59
CA THR A 46 13.67 -23.61 2.16
C THR A 46 15.06 -23.07 2.54
N ASP A 47 15.61 -22.13 1.75
CA ASP A 47 16.95 -21.57 1.96
C ASP A 47 16.97 -20.07 2.29
N LYS A 48 15.82 -19.41 2.26
CA LYS A 48 15.74 -17.95 2.24
C LYS A 48 14.53 -17.44 2.99
N LYS A 49 14.77 -16.55 3.93
CA LYS A 49 13.74 -15.80 4.63
C LYS A 49 13.88 -14.32 4.31
N ILE A 50 12.78 -13.68 3.95
CA ILE A 50 12.73 -12.26 3.58
C ILE A 50 11.75 -11.57 4.52
N VAL A 51 12.21 -10.51 5.18
CA VAL A 51 11.37 -9.64 5.99
C VAL A 51 11.43 -8.25 5.39
N MET A 52 10.28 -7.68 5.05
CA MET A 52 10.16 -6.30 4.59
C MET A 52 9.33 -5.51 5.58
N GLU A 53 9.80 -4.34 6.00
CA GLU A 53 9.07 -3.44 6.89
C GLU A 53 8.88 -2.10 6.18
N PHE A 54 7.63 -1.65 6.06
CA PHE A 54 7.25 -0.40 5.40
C PHE A 54 6.65 0.57 6.42
N SER A 55 7.23 1.76 6.50
CA SER A 55 6.84 2.80 7.44
C SER A 55 5.93 3.84 6.79
N PRO A 56 5.08 4.54 7.56
CA PRO A 56 4.22 5.63 7.04
C PRO A 56 4.98 6.79 6.40
N ASP A 57 6.23 7.02 6.80
CA ASP A 57 7.13 8.04 6.24
C ASP A 57 7.81 7.60 4.94
N LYS A 58 7.33 6.49 4.33
CA LYS A 58 7.85 5.88 3.11
C LYS A 58 9.27 5.35 3.23
N LYS A 59 9.80 5.16 4.44
CA LYS A 59 11.02 4.37 4.62
C LYS A 59 10.70 2.88 4.57
N CYS A 60 11.69 2.09 4.15
CA CYS A 60 11.61 0.64 4.21
C CYS A 60 12.90 0.00 4.67
N GLN A 61 12.76 -1.16 5.28
CA GLN A 61 13.85 -2.06 5.62
C GLN A 61 13.58 -3.43 5.00
N ILE A 62 14.57 -4.02 4.34
CA ILE A 62 14.52 -5.40 3.86
C ILE A 62 15.65 -6.19 4.50
N LYS A 63 15.30 -7.33 5.09
CA LYS A 63 16.24 -8.28 5.69
C LYS A 63 16.11 -9.60 4.96
N ILE A 64 17.21 -10.08 4.39
CA ILE A 64 17.27 -11.37 3.69
C ILE A 64 18.21 -12.27 4.47
N PHE A 65 17.67 -13.31 5.07
CA PHE A 65 18.42 -14.33 5.80
C PHE A 65 18.66 -15.52 4.87
N ARG A 66 19.92 -15.93 4.72
CA ARG A 66 20.30 -17.15 4.00
C ARG A 66 20.85 -18.18 4.98
N SER A 67 20.53 -19.45 4.74
CA SER A 67 20.96 -20.60 5.56
C SER A 67 22.49 -20.70 5.77
N LYS A 68 23.30 -20.10 4.88
CA LYS A 68 24.76 -20.08 4.93
C LYS A 68 25.38 -18.83 5.60
N SER A 69 24.70 -18.23 6.58
CA SER A 69 25.14 -17.11 7.45
C SER A 69 25.14 -15.69 6.86
N ASP A 70 25.00 -15.50 5.55
CA ASP A 70 24.86 -14.17 4.98
C ASP A 70 23.47 -13.58 5.27
N THR A 71 23.44 -12.49 6.03
CA THR A 71 22.26 -11.64 6.16
C THR A 71 22.48 -10.36 5.38
N VAL A 72 21.60 -10.07 4.43
CA VAL A 72 21.62 -8.82 3.66
C VAL A 72 20.59 -7.87 4.25
N PHE A 73 21.04 -6.66 4.56
CA PHE A 73 20.20 -5.55 5.02
C PHE A 73 20.11 -4.51 3.91
N ILE A 74 18.91 -4.00 3.65
CA ILE A 74 18.67 -2.92 2.69
C ILE A 74 17.74 -1.93 3.37
N ASP A 75 18.24 -0.74 3.66
CA ASP A 75 17.45 0.39 4.11
C ASP A 75 17.31 1.40 2.96
N GLY A 76 16.13 2.00 2.82
CA GLY A 76 15.90 3.01 1.78
C GLY A 76 14.55 3.69 1.86
N GLU A 77 14.23 4.47 0.84
CA GLU A 77 12.95 5.14 0.67
C GLU A 77 12.13 4.48 -0.46
N VAL A 78 10.81 4.45 -0.30
CA VAL A 78 9.87 3.78 -1.21
C VAL A 78 9.22 4.80 -2.14
N TYR A 79 9.26 4.47 -3.43
CA TYR A 79 8.40 5.06 -4.44
C TYR A 79 7.35 4.02 -4.84
N PHE A 80 6.07 4.40 -4.73
CA PHE A 80 4.95 3.52 -5.03
C PHE A 80 3.91 4.26 -5.88
N ASP A 81 3.56 3.65 -7.01
CA ASP A 81 2.60 4.21 -7.97
C ASP A 81 1.47 3.21 -8.22
N ALA A 82 0.34 3.43 -7.54
CA ALA A 82 -0.87 2.62 -7.64
C ALA A 82 -1.73 2.92 -8.87
N LYS A 83 -1.38 3.93 -9.68
CA LYS A 83 -2.14 4.24 -10.91
C LYS A 83 -1.80 3.26 -12.04
N LYS A 84 -0.80 2.40 -11.85
CA LYS A 84 -0.28 1.47 -12.85
C LYS A 84 -0.60 0.04 -12.41
N GLN A 85 -0.90 -0.85 -13.36
CA GLN A 85 -1.15 -2.25 -13.05
C GLN A 85 -0.17 -3.16 -13.81
N PRO A 86 0.54 -4.07 -13.13
CA PRO A 86 0.75 -4.13 -11.68
C PRO A 86 1.39 -2.83 -11.11
N ASN A 87 1.22 -2.57 -9.81
CA ASN A 87 1.66 -1.30 -9.20
C ASN A 87 3.18 -1.16 -9.32
N ALA A 88 3.64 0.03 -9.72
CA ALA A 88 5.08 0.28 -9.82
C ALA A 88 5.64 0.46 -8.41
N PHE A 89 6.75 -0.21 -8.12
CA PHE A 89 7.39 -0.14 -6.82
C PHE A 89 8.90 0.04 -7.00
N SER A 90 9.50 0.93 -6.23
CA SER A 90 10.94 1.13 -6.26
C SER A 90 11.47 1.53 -4.91
N ILE A 91 12.70 1.10 -4.62
CA ILE A 91 13.47 1.49 -3.44
C ILE A 91 14.63 2.34 -3.93
N TYR A 92 14.79 3.52 -3.36
CA TYR A 92 15.85 4.47 -3.70
C TYR A 92 16.53 4.95 -2.41
N LYS A 93 17.62 5.75 -2.56
CA LYS A 93 18.46 6.20 -1.44
C LYS A 93 18.89 5.03 -0.53
N ILE A 94 19.41 3.98 -1.16
CA ILE A 94 19.90 2.80 -0.45
C ILE A 94 21.32 3.09 0.04
N SER A 95 21.57 3.00 1.35
CA SER A 95 22.88 3.37 1.93
C SER A 95 24.05 2.59 1.32
N ASP A 96 23.85 1.30 1.04
CA ASP A 96 24.91 0.40 0.57
C ASP A 96 24.90 0.19 -0.96
N MET A 97 24.09 0.95 -1.72
CA MET A 97 23.97 0.83 -3.18
C MET A 97 23.81 2.18 -3.86
N ASN A 98 24.56 2.41 -4.94
CA ASN A 98 24.50 3.65 -5.73
C ASN A 98 23.36 3.68 -6.76
N HIS A 99 22.51 2.66 -6.79
CA HIS A 99 21.40 2.56 -7.75
C HIS A 99 20.09 2.19 -7.04
N PRO A 100 18.94 2.63 -7.55
CA PRO A 100 17.65 2.18 -7.06
C PRO A 100 17.41 0.70 -7.39
N LEU A 101 16.42 0.11 -6.71
CA LEU A 101 15.88 -1.22 -7.01
C LEU A 101 14.44 -1.06 -7.48
N HIS A 102 14.14 -1.54 -8.68
CA HIS A 102 12.83 -1.42 -9.30
C HIS A 102 12.12 -2.78 -9.37
N THR A 103 10.82 -2.80 -9.11
CA THR A 103 9.98 -3.98 -9.25
C THR A 103 8.51 -3.59 -9.48
N ILE A 104 7.65 -4.59 -9.57
CA ILE A 104 6.21 -4.47 -9.49
C ILE A 104 5.71 -5.15 -8.22
N ILE A 105 4.62 -4.62 -7.67
CA ILE A 105 3.94 -5.14 -6.49
C ILE A 105 2.44 -5.17 -6.73
N ALA A 106 1.75 -6.16 -6.17
CA ALA A 106 0.30 -6.19 -6.15
C ALA A 106 -0.21 -6.69 -4.81
N LYS A 107 -1.36 -6.15 -4.41
CA LYS A 107 -2.13 -6.67 -3.28
C LYS A 107 -2.95 -7.84 -3.78
N VAL A 108 -2.81 -9.00 -3.16
CA VAL A 108 -3.64 -10.18 -3.45
C VAL A 108 -4.84 -10.20 -2.51
N ASP A 109 -4.62 -9.92 -1.23
CA ASP A 109 -5.64 -9.74 -0.19
C ASP A 109 -5.11 -8.82 0.94
N GLU A 110 -5.84 -8.65 2.03
CA GLU A 110 -5.45 -7.77 3.16
C GLU A 110 -4.10 -8.15 3.79
N ASN A 111 -3.76 -9.43 3.78
CA ASN A 111 -2.58 -9.99 4.44
C ASN A 111 -1.58 -10.59 3.46
N LYS A 112 -1.77 -10.41 2.15
CA LYS A 112 -0.91 -10.99 1.13
C LYS A 112 -0.55 -9.99 0.04
N LEU A 113 0.76 -9.86 -0.18
CA LEU A 113 1.33 -9.16 -1.32
C LEU A 113 2.08 -10.14 -2.22
N ILE A 114 2.17 -9.78 -3.48
CA ILE A 114 3.06 -10.41 -4.45
C ILE A 114 4.01 -9.35 -4.99
N ILE A 115 5.30 -9.66 -4.97
CA ILE A 115 6.38 -8.81 -5.49
C ILE A 115 7.15 -9.58 -6.55
N GLU A 116 7.58 -8.90 -7.60
CA GLU A 116 8.49 -9.47 -8.61
C GLU A 116 9.96 -9.29 -8.21
N LYS A 117 10.87 -10.06 -8.80
CA LYS A 117 12.32 -9.88 -8.60
C LYS A 117 12.75 -8.43 -8.90
N PHE A 118 13.50 -7.83 -7.98
CA PHE A 118 14.11 -6.51 -8.16
C PHE A 118 15.09 -6.47 -9.34
N ALA A 119 15.07 -5.36 -10.06
CA ALA A 119 16.02 -5.01 -11.11
C ALA A 119 16.79 -3.72 -10.75
N PRO A 120 18.12 -3.70 -10.92
CA PRO A 120 18.95 -2.54 -10.57
C PRO A 120 18.90 -1.41 -11.61
N LYS A 121 18.33 -1.67 -12.79
CA LYS A 121 18.17 -0.69 -13.87
C LYS A 121 16.69 -0.51 -14.17
N TRP A 122 16.32 0.72 -14.51
CA TRP A 122 15.01 1.00 -15.08
C TRP A 122 14.90 0.26 -16.41
N ARG A 123 14.05 -0.76 -16.45
CA ARG A 123 13.73 -1.55 -17.65
C ARG A 123 12.24 -1.47 -17.94
N LEU A 124 11.83 -1.97 -19.11
CA LEU A 124 10.41 -2.22 -19.36
C LEU A 124 9.86 -3.08 -18.22
N ARG A 125 8.82 -2.56 -17.57
CA ARG A 125 8.24 -3.19 -16.40
C ARG A 125 7.52 -4.46 -16.85
N PRO A 126 7.67 -5.57 -16.10
CA PRO A 126 6.87 -6.75 -16.36
C PRO A 126 5.39 -6.40 -16.32
N ILE A 127 4.63 -6.89 -17.28
CA ILE A 127 3.18 -6.74 -17.33
C ILE A 127 2.46 -7.80 -16.46
N SER A 128 3.21 -8.80 -16.00
CA SER A 128 2.72 -9.90 -15.17
C SER A 128 3.83 -10.37 -14.22
N PHE A 129 3.43 -11.10 -13.18
CA PHE A 129 4.35 -11.75 -12.26
C PHE A 129 4.80 -13.10 -12.84
N GLY A 130 6.10 -13.34 -12.88
CA GLY A 130 6.67 -14.60 -13.33
C GLY A 130 6.49 -15.69 -12.27
N GLU A 131 6.09 -16.90 -12.69
CA GLU A 131 5.86 -18.03 -11.77
C GLU A 131 7.07 -18.38 -10.89
N LYS A 132 8.28 -18.23 -11.42
CA LYS A 132 9.54 -18.57 -10.73
C LYS A 132 10.23 -17.39 -10.04
N THR A 133 9.77 -16.18 -10.30
CA THR A 133 10.45 -14.94 -9.89
C THR A 133 9.60 -14.09 -8.94
N LYS A 134 8.30 -14.41 -8.84
CA LYS A 134 7.40 -13.86 -7.84
C LYS A 134 7.78 -14.31 -6.43
N ILE A 135 7.60 -13.38 -5.49
CA ILE A 135 7.77 -13.58 -4.06
C ILE A 135 6.42 -13.29 -3.41
N ASN A 136 5.88 -14.27 -2.69
CA ASN A 136 4.67 -14.09 -1.90
C ASN A 136 5.05 -13.61 -0.51
N LEU A 137 4.45 -12.52 -0.08
CA LEU A 137 4.67 -11.89 1.21
C LEU A 137 3.38 -11.95 2.03
N ILE A 138 3.50 -12.39 3.27
CA ILE A 138 2.41 -12.49 4.24
C ILE A 138 2.60 -11.39 5.29
N LYS A 139 1.52 -10.69 5.63
CA LYS A 139 1.54 -9.66 6.67
C LYS A 139 1.74 -10.31 8.04
N VAL A 140 2.64 -9.75 8.83
CA VAL A 140 2.86 -10.16 10.21
C VAL A 140 2.26 -9.06 11.07
N GLU A 141 1.14 -9.38 11.73
CA GLU A 141 0.62 -8.55 12.81
C GLU A 141 1.58 -8.64 14.00
N ARG A 142 1.83 -7.50 14.62
CA ARG A 142 2.75 -7.38 15.75
C ARG A 142 2.03 -7.64 17.05
#